data_AF-A0A7X8A2Q5-F1
#
_entry.id   AF-A0A7X8A2Q5-F1
#
_cell.length_a   1.000
_cell.length_b   1.000
_cell.length_c   1.000
_cell.angle_alpha   90.00
_cell.angle_beta   90.00
_cell.angle_gamma   90.00
#
_symmetry.space_group_name_H-M   'P 1'
#
loop_
_entity.id
_entity.type
_entity.pdbx_description
1 polymer ?
#
loop_
_entity_poly.entity_id
_entity_poly.type
_entity_poly.pdbx_seq_one_letter_code
_entity_poly.pdbx_strand_id
1 'polypeptide(L)'
;PFYEVAIPLTVGGEIVGVIDLLVSRASADILISSAMNKYVIGALGVLFLLGLPFYFFFHHYVISPLEVLSESIDAMSFKTFELRFPKRSDEIGFLAEAINGLMMKVKNEMQSIDKKSAEYKAGEERWWRSLLRTIVPGDHYVIVVDENNNILYANFDISGAMDAKNIHLLDVVDSQQQSLLRLVGRAFDAPEAVIEGEAVFKGVNMDSKIIHVGEGQNSRTLIYFAPKK
;
A
#
# COMPACT_ATOMS: atom_id res chain seq x y z
N PRO A 1 -35.45 45.15 46.71
CA PRO A 1 -35.75 46.25 45.77
C PRO A 1 -37.26 46.54 45.71
N PHE A 2 -37.66 47.81 45.68
CA PHE A 2 -39.07 48.25 45.66
C PHE A 2 -39.39 48.94 44.33
N TYR A 3 -40.63 48.85 43.85
CA TYR A 3 -41.16 49.79 42.86
C TYR A 3 -41.72 50.99 43.61
N GLU A 4 -41.22 52.17 43.28
CA GLU A 4 -41.72 53.44 43.80
C GLU A 4 -42.77 53.96 42.81
N VAL A 5 -43.98 54.19 43.32
CA VAL A 5 -45.11 54.70 42.53
C VAL A 5 -45.61 55.95 43.22
N ALA A 6 -45.30 57.09 42.61
CA ALA A 6 -45.77 58.40 43.05
C ALA A 6 -47.12 58.73 42.39
N ILE A 7 -48.18 58.84 43.19
CA ILE A 7 -49.51 59.23 42.73
C ILE A 7 -49.78 60.67 43.18
N PRO A 8 -49.95 61.63 42.25
CA PRO A 8 -50.23 63.01 42.61
C PRO A 8 -51.67 63.15 43.14
N LEU A 9 -51.83 63.84 44.27
CA LEU A 9 -53.11 64.16 44.88
C LEU A 9 -53.56 65.54 44.42
N THR A 10 -54.63 65.58 43.62
CA THR A 10 -55.21 66.83 43.11
C THR A 10 -56.53 67.16 43.80
N VAL A 11 -56.69 68.40 44.26
CA VAL A 11 -57.96 68.94 44.77
C VAL A 11 -58.26 70.22 44.00
N GLY A 12 -59.40 70.26 43.30
CA GLY A 12 -59.77 71.42 42.48
C GLY A 12 -58.91 71.63 41.22
N GLY A 13 -58.13 70.63 40.79
CA GLY A 13 -57.26 70.72 39.60
C GLY A 13 -55.82 71.14 39.89
N GLU A 14 -55.51 71.57 41.12
CA GLU A 14 -54.14 71.82 41.57
C GLU A 14 -53.59 70.62 42.35
N ILE A 15 -52.31 70.30 42.12
CA ILE A 15 -51.60 69.21 42.80
C ILE A 15 -51.21 69.71 44.20
N VAL A 16 -51.83 69.13 45.24
CA VAL A 16 -51.64 69.54 46.64
C VAL A 16 -50.61 68.67 47.36
N GLY A 17 -50.31 67.48 46.83
CA GLY A 17 -49.29 66.59 47.38
C GLY A 17 -49.06 65.35 46.52
N VAL A 18 -48.16 64.47 46.98
CA VAL A 18 -47.84 63.19 46.32
C VAL A 18 -47.92 62.08 47.36
N ILE A 19 -48.66 61.02 47.05
CA ILE A 19 -48.59 59.76 47.78
C ILE A 19 -47.48 58.94 47.15
N ASP A 20 -46.48 58.61 47.95
CA ASP A 20 -45.43 57.69 47.53
C ASP A 20 -45.74 56.27 48.03
N LEU A 21 -45.87 55.33 47.10
CA LEU A 21 -46.17 53.93 47.35
C LEU A 21 -44.96 53.07 46.98
N LEU A 22 -44.37 52.42 48.00
CA LEU A 22 -43.28 51.47 47.84
C LEU A 22 -43.85 50.04 47.79
N VAL A 23 -43.86 49.43 46.60
CA VAL A 23 -44.33 48.05 46.40
C VAL A 23 -43.14 47.10 46.37
N SER A 24 -43.13 46.09 47.25
CA SER A 24 -42.03 45.12 47.35
C SER A 24 -41.92 44.23 46.10
N ARG A 25 -40.70 44.15 45.52
CA ARG A 25 -40.39 43.22 44.40
C ARG A 25 -39.99 41.82 44.84
N ALA A 26 -39.83 41.58 46.15
CA ALA A 26 -39.30 40.33 46.65
C ALA A 26 -40.09 39.10 46.16
N SER A 27 -41.43 39.21 46.08
CA SER A 27 -42.29 38.15 45.56
C SER A 27 -42.09 37.90 44.06
N ALA A 28 -41.86 38.96 43.27
CA ALA A 28 -41.61 38.85 41.83
C ALA A 28 -40.23 38.22 41.57
N ASP A 29 -39.20 38.61 42.31
CA ASP A 29 -37.84 38.07 42.16
C ASP A 29 -37.80 36.56 42.49
N ILE A 30 -38.52 36.12 43.52
CA ILE A 30 -38.64 34.69 43.87
C ILE A 30 -39.38 33.92 42.77
N LEU A 31 -40.46 34.48 42.21
CA LEU A 31 -41.21 33.86 41.11
C LEU A 31 -40.35 33.76 39.84
N ILE A 32 -39.61 34.82 39.50
CA ILE A 32 -38.70 34.84 38.35
C ILE A 32 -37.57 33.83 38.54
N SER A 33 -36.93 33.79 39.71
CA SER A 33 -35.87 32.84 40.00
C SER A 33 -36.36 31.39 39.96
N SER A 34 -37.56 31.11 40.45
CA SER A 34 -38.18 29.78 40.40
C SER A 34 -38.53 29.37 38.96
N ALA A 35 -39.09 30.28 38.17
CA ALA A 35 -39.36 30.04 36.75
C ALA A 35 -38.06 29.79 35.97
N MET A 36 -37.03 30.60 36.20
CA MET A 36 -35.74 30.49 35.53
C MET A 36 -35.08 29.13 35.80
N ASN A 37 -35.08 28.65 37.04
CA ASN A 37 -34.57 27.32 37.37
C ASN A 37 -35.33 26.19 36.67
N LYS A 38 -36.67 26.30 36.55
CA LYS A 38 -37.48 25.31 35.82
C LYS A 38 -37.13 25.29 34.33
N TYR A 39 -36.91 26.45 33.71
CA TYR A 39 -36.49 26.52 32.32
C TYR A 39 -35.09 25.94 32.09
N VAL A 40 -34.13 26.21 32.98
CA VAL A 40 -32.78 25.66 32.88
C VAL A 40 -32.79 24.14 33.00
N ILE A 41 -33.52 23.59 33.98
CA ILE A 41 -33.66 22.14 34.16
C ILE A 41 -34.39 21.52 32.97
N GLY A 42 -35.44 22.18 32.45
CA GLY A 42 -36.15 21.74 31.26
C GLY A 42 -35.27 21.72 30.01
N ALA A 43 -34.49 22.78 29.79
CA ALA A 43 -33.57 22.89 28.65
C ALA A 43 -32.47 21.81 28.71
N LEU A 44 -31.88 21.59 29.89
CA LEU A 44 -30.93 20.49 30.09
C LEU A 44 -31.60 19.13 29.85
N GLY A 45 -32.82 18.94 30.35
CA GLY A 45 -33.59 17.72 30.13
C GLY A 45 -33.80 17.44 28.64
N VAL A 46 -34.22 18.44 27.87
CA VAL A 46 -34.39 18.32 26.41
C VAL A 46 -33.07 18.07 25.71
N LEU A 47 -31.98 18.73 26.12
CA LEU A 47 -30.66 18.55 25.55
C LEU A 47 -30.15 17.12 25.75
N PHE A 48 -30.32 16.54 26.94
CA PHE A 48 -29.96 15.14 27.17
C PHE A 48 -30.87 14.17 26.42
N LEU A 49 -32.17 14.45 26.40
CA LEU A 49 -33.16 13.59 25.76
C LEU A 49 -33.00 13.53 24.24
N LEU A 50 -32.52 14.62 23.60
CA LEU A 50 -32.18 14.64 22.18
C LEU A 50 -30.73 14.22 21.91
N GLY A 51 -29.81 14.67 22.75
CA GLY A 51 -28.38 14.47 22.57
C GLY A 51 -27.95 13.02 22.71
N LEU A 52 -28.47 12.29 23.72
CA LEU A 52 -28.08 10.89 23.95
C LEU A 52 -28.52 9.95 22.81
N PRO A 53 -29.78 9.97 22.35
CA PRO A 53 -30.17 9.18 21.18
C PRO A 53 -29.37 9.60 19.95
N PHE A 54 -29.24 10.90 19.68
CA PHE A 54 -28.49 11.39 18.52
C PHE A 54 -27.04 10.88 18.51
N TYR A 55 -26.35 10.93 19.65
CA TYR A 55 -25.01 10.40 19.80
C TYR A 55 -24.96 8.90 19.48
N PHE A 56 -25.90 8.11 20.00
CA PHE A 56 -25.95 6.67 19.74
C PHE A 56 -26.23 6.36 18.26
N PHE A 57 -27.16 7.08 17.64
CA PHE A 57 -27.44 6.98 16.21
C PHE A 57 -26.21 7.36 15.37
N PHE A 58 -25.56 8.48 15.68
CA PHE A 58 -24.38 8.92 14.95
C PHE A 58 -23.23 7.90 15.06
N HIS A 59 -23.00 7.38 16.27
CA HIS A 59 -21.98 6.36 16.49
C HIS A 59 -22.28 5.07 15.73
N HIS A 60 -23.52 4.58 15.78
CA HIS A 60 -23.90 3.32 15.17
C HIS A 60 -23.98 3.38 13.63
N TYR A 61 -24.45 4.49 13.07
CA TYR A 61 -24.70 4.61 11.64
C TYR A 61 -23.53 5.22 10.85
N VAL A 62 -22.65 5.99 11.50
CA VAL A 62 -21.55 6.69 10.82
C VAL A 62 -20.20 6.21 11.32
N ILE A 63 -19.92 6.33 12.62
CA ILE A 63 -18.59 6.05 13.18
C ILE A 63 -18.23 4.57 13.03
N SER A 64 -19.08 3.66 13.52
CA SER A 64 -18.76 2.23 13.49
C SER A 64 -18.58 1.68 12.06
N PRO A 65 -19.42 2.02 11.06
CA PRO A 65 -19.18 1.60 9.68
C PRO A 65 -17.87 2.16 9.09
N LEU A 66 -17.47 3.38 9.45
CA LEU A 66 -16.18 3.93 9.02
C LEU A 66 -14.99 3.20 9.65
N GLU A 67 -15.09 2.83 10.93
CA GLU A 67 -14.08 2.02 11.61
C GLU A 67 -13.94 0.65 10.94
N VAL A 68 -15.06 -0.04 10.71
CA VAL A 68 -15.06 -1.34 9.99
C VAL A 68 -14.49 -1.21 8.58
N LEU A 69 -14.79 -0.10 7.89
CA LEU A 69 -14.22 0.17 6.57
C LEU A 69 -12.69 0.35 6.66
N SER A 70 -12.21 1.13 7.63
CA SER A 70 -10.78 1.33 7.88
C SER A 70 -10.08 0.01 8.18
N GLU A 71 -10.62 -0.78 9.11
CA GLU A 71 -10.09 -2.10 9.45
C GLU A 71 -10.11 -3.05 8.25
N SER A 72 -11.13 -2.98 7.40
CA SER A 72 -11.21 -3.80 6.18
C SER A 72 -10.14 -3.42 5.15
N ILE A 73 -9.73 -2.15 5.11
CA ILE A 73 -8.64 -1.67 4.26
C ILE A 73 -7.29 -2.11 4.84
N ASP A 74 -7.10 -1.98 6.16
CA ASP A 74 -5.85 -2.38 6.83
C ASP A 74 -5.64 -3.90 6.82
N ALA A 75 -6.72 -4.67 7.00
CA ALA A 75 -6.69 -6.13 6.91
C ALA A 75 -6.58 -6.65 5.47
N MET A 76 -6.63 -5.76 4.47
CA MET A 76 -6.55 -6.16 3.08
C MET A 76 -5.15 -6.68 2.74
N SER A 77 -5.07 -7.97 2.46
CA SER A 77 -3.84 -8.58 1.96
C SER A 77 -3.69 -8.32 0.46
N PHE A 78 -2.46 -7.99 0.03
CA PHE A 78 -2.03 -7.94 -1.37
C PHE A 78 -2.26 -9.24 -2.15
N LYS A 79 -2.71 -10.33 -1.51
CA LYS A 79 -3.00 -11.59 -2.20
C LYS A 79 -4.43 -11.67 -2.75
N THR A 80 -5.40 -11.10 -2.04
CA THR A 80 -6.82 -11.21 -2.39
C THR A 80 -7.35 -9.95 -3.06
N PHE A 81 -6.86 -8.75 -2.69
CA PHE A 81 -7.32 -7.46 -3.22
C PHE A 81 -8.85 -7.26 -3.17
N GLU A 82 -9.51 -7.93 -2.23
CA GLU A 82 -10.96 -7.87 -2.05
C GLU A 82 -11.27 -7.21 -0.71
N LEU A 83 -12.08 -6.16 -0.76
CA LEU A 83 -12.57 -5.48 0.42
C LEU A 83 -13.74 -6.28 1.00
N ARG A 84 -13.60 -6.76 2.24
CA ARG A 84 -14.67 -7.46 2.96
C ARG A 84 -15.54 -6.46 3.74
N PHE A 85 -16.30 -5.65 3.00
CA PHE A 85 -17.24 -4.69 3.59
C PHE A 85 -18.69 -5.13 3.36
N PRO A 86 -19.58 -5.08 4.37
CA PRO A 86 -20.99 -5.42 4.19
C PRO A 86 -21.64 -4.49 3.16
N LYS A 87 -22.53 -5.06 2.33
CA LYS A 87 -23.23 -4.28 1.30
C LYS A 87 -24.14 -3.24 1.97
N ARG A 88 -23.93 -1.98 1.61
CA ARG A 88 -24.73 -0.84 2.04
C ARG A 88 -25.07 0.02 0.83
N SER A 89 -26.22 0.69 0.90
CA SER A 89 -26.70 1.60 -0.15
C SER A 89 -26.61 3.08 0.25
N ASP A 90 -25.83 3.38 1.29
CA ASP A 90 -25.52 4.73 1.74
C ASP A 90 -24.19 5.23 1.14
N GLU A 91 -23.81 6.46 1.46
CA GLU A 91 -22.58 7.10 0.98
C GLU A 91 -21.33 6.31 1.39
N ILE A 92 -21.36 5.66 2.55
CA ILE A 92 -20.26 4.79 3.03
C ILE A 92 -20.17 3.54 2.15
N GLY A 93 -21.32 2.93 1.80
CA GLY A 93 -21.37 1.83 0.84
C GLY A 93 -20.82 2.21 -0.53
N PHE A 94 -21.17 3.40 -1.03
CA PHE A 94 -20.62 3.91 -2.30
C PHE A 94 -19.10 4.12 -2.24
N LEU A 95 -18.59 4.65 -1.12
CA LEU A 95 -17.15 4.77 -0.89
C LEU A 95 -16.45 3.41 -0.88
N ALA A 96 -17.03 2.41 -0.21
CA ALA A 96 -16.51 1.05 -0.19
C ALA A 96 -16.46 0.42 -1.60
N GLU A 97 -17.47 0.66 -2.42
CA GLU A 97 -17.51 0.21 -3.81
C GLU A 97 -16.44 0.89 -4.68
N ALA A 98 -16.25 2.20 -4.52
CA ALA A 98 -15.21 2.95 -5.20
C ALA A 98 -13.80 2.43 -4.86
N ILE A 99 -13.56 2.16 -3.57
CA ILE A 99 -12.31 1.55 -3.09
C ILE A 99 -12.12 0.17 -3.71
N ASN A 100 -13.14 -0.69 -3.67
CA ASN A 100 -13.06 -2.01 -4.26
C ASN A 100 -12.77 -1.95 -5.78
N GLY A 101 -13.38 -0.99 -6.49
CA GLY A 101 -13.09 -0.74 -7.90
C GLY A 101 -11.64 -0.31 -8.17
N LEU A 102 -11.06 0.52 -7.28
CA LEU A 102 -9.66 0.89 -7.34
C LEU A 102 -8.76 -0.33 -7.09
N MET A 103 -9.08 -1.16 -6.11
CA MET A 103 -8.31 -2.37 -5.81
C MET A 103 -8.31 -3.36 -6.98
N MET A 104 -9.45 -3.52 -7.65
CA MET A 104 -9.54 -4.34 -8.86
C MET A 104 -8.68 -3.81 -10.00
N LYS A 105 -8.59 -2.48 -10.18
CA LYS A 105 -7.69 -1.87 -11.16
C LYS A 105 -6.22 -2.12 -10.82
N VAL A 106 -5.83 -1.95 -9.56
CA VAL A 106 -4.47 -2.22 -9.09
C VAL A 106 -4.10 -3.68 -9.30
N LYS A 107 -4.99 -4.61 -8.97
CA LYS A 107 -4.81 -6.05 -9.20
C LYS A 107 -4.56 -6.35 -10.68
N ASN A 108 -5.37 -5.78 -11.57
CA ASN A 108 -5.21 -5.96 -13.01
C ASN A 108 -3.88 -5.40 -13.51
N GLU A 109 -3.44 -4.26 -12.99
CA GLU A 109 -2.17 -3.64 -13.35
C GLU A 109 -0.97 -4.47 -12.86
N MET A 110 -1.03 -5.03 -11.65
CA MET A 110 0.02 -5.94 -11.18
C MET A 110 0.09 -7.21 -12.04
N GLN A 111 -1.05 -7.81 -12.36
CA GLN A 111 -1.08 -8.98 -13.25
C GLN A 111 -0.58 -8.67 -14.67
N SER A 112 -0.83 -7.46 -15.18
CA SER A 112 -0.33 -7.04 -16.49
C SER A 112 1.19 -6.85 -16.48
N ILE A 113 1.76 -6.29 -15.41
CA ILE A 113 3.21 -6.17 -15.21
C ILE A 113 3.87 -7.55 -15.14
N ASP A 114 3.30 -8.47 -14.36
CA ASP A 114 3.82 -9.84 -14.23
C ASP A 114 3.81 -10.57 -15.57
N LYS A 115 2.71 -10.46 -16.32
CA LYS A 115 2.58 -11.05 -17.65
C LYS A 115 3.58 -10.45 -18.62
N LYS A 116 3.73 -9.12 -18.63
CA LYS A 116 4.66 -8.41 -19.49
C LYS A 116 6.11 -8.79 -19.18
N SER A 117 6.47 -8.91 -17.90
CA SER A 117 7.78 -9.40 -17.45
C SER A 117 8.05 -10.84 -17.93
N ALA A 118 7.07 -11.73 -17.80
CA ALA A 118 7.17 -13.10 -18.30
C ALA A 118 7.33 -13.18 -19.83
N GLU A 119 6.60 -12.35 -20.58
CA GLU A 119 6.72 -12.23 -22.03
C GLU A 119 8.09 -11.70 -22.45
N TYR A 120 8.64 -10.70 -21.75
CA TYR A 120 10.00 -10.21 -21.99
C TYR A 120 11.05 -11.29 -21.74
N LYS A 121 10.99 -12.00 -20.61
CA LYS A 121 11.93 -13.10 -20.32
C LYS A 121 11.90 -14.20 -21.38
N ALA A 122 10.70 -14.59 -21.82
CA ALA A 122 10.55 -15.59 -22.88
C ALA A 122 11.05 -15.08 -24.25
N GLY A 123 10.86 -13.80 -24.55
CA GLY A 123 11.42 -13.17 -25.75
C GLY A 123 12.94 -13.12 -25.73
N GLU A 124 13.51 -12.77 -24.58
CA GLU A 124 14.95 -12.71 -24.36
C GLU A 124 15.61 -14.10 -24.48
N GLU A 125 15.02 -15.14 -23.88
CA GLU A 125 15.49 -16.52 -24.05
C GLU A 125 15.53 -16.92 -25.52
N ARG A 126 14.46 -16.63 -26.28
CA ARG A 126 14.40 -16.94 -27.73
C ARG A 126 15.47 -16.19 -28.51
N TRP A 127 15.73 -14.94 -28.15
CA TRP A 127 16.75 -14.11 -28.79
C TRP A 127 18.16 -14.67 -28.56
N TRP A 128 18.52 -14.99 -27.30
CA TRP A 128 19.80 -15.62 -26.97
C TRP A 128 19.95 -16.99 -27.65
N ARG A 129 18.91 -17.82 -27.62
CA ARG A 129 18.87 -19.12 -28.30
C ARG A 129 19.13 -18.98 -29.81
N SER A 130 18.53 -17.98 -30.46
CA SER A 130 18.72 -17.74 -31.89
C SER A 130 20.14 -17.26 -32.20
N LEU A 131 20.67 -16.30 -31.43
CA LEU A 131 22.00 -15.73 -31.67
C LEU A 131 23.11 -16.76 -31.41
N LEU A 132 23.06 -17.42 -30.26
CA LEU A 132 24.12 -18.32 -29.84
C LEU A 132 24.14 -19.60 -30.69
N ARG A 133 22.99 -20.08 -31.17
CA ARG A 133 22.96 -21.20 -32.13
C ARG A 133 23.64 -20.86 -33.47
N THR A 134 23.65 -19.59 -33.87
CA THR A 134 24.33 -19.16 -35.11
C THR A 134 25.83 -18.96 -34.90
N ILE A 135 26.25 -18.48 -33.73
CA ILE A 135 27.63 -18.06 -33.48
C ILE A 135 28.48 -19.19 -32.90
N VAL A 136 27.90 -20.04 -32.03
CA VAL A 136 28.64 -21.03 -31.23
C VAL A 136 28.80 -22.34 -32.01
N PRO A 137 30.03 -22.81 -32.24
CA PRO A 137 30.26 -24.13 -32.85
C PRO A 137 29.75 -25.25 -31.93
N GLY A 138 29.31 -26.38 -32.49
CA GLY A 138 28.67 -27.47 -31.72
C GLY A 138 29.53 -28.12 -30.62
N ASP A 139 30.84 -27.86 -30.61
CA ASP A 139 31.80 -28.39 -29.63
C ASP A 139 32.08 -27.40 -28.46
N HIS A 140 31.34 -26.30 -28.39
CA HIS A 140 31.51 -25.25 -27.38
C HIS A 140 30.28 -25.16 -26.48
N TYR A 141 30.50 -24.83 -25.20
CA TYR A 141 29.42 -24.65 -24.23
C TYR A 141 29.22 -23.18 -23.92
N VAL A 142 27.97 -22.76 -23.78
CA VAL A 142 27.62 -21.38 -23.43
C VAL A 142 26.51 -21.39 -22.38
N ILE A 143 26.65 -20.49 -21.41
CA ILE A 143 25.67 -20.20 -20.37
C ILE A 143 25.43 -18.69 -20.35
N VAL A 144 24.18 -18.27 -20.37
CA VAL A 144 23.76 -16.88 -20.14
C VAL A 144 23.01 -16.82 -18.83
N VAL A 145 23.42 -15.92 -17.93
CA VAL A 145 22.74 -15.69 -16.65
C VAL A 145 22.23 -14.26 -16.50
N ASP A 146 21.15 -14.12 -15.75
CA ASP A 146 20.54 -12.84 -15.35
C ASP A 146 21.27 -12.20 -14.14
N GLU A 147 20.77 -11.04 -13.70
CA GLU A 147 21.29 -10.28 -12.56
C GLU A 147 21.22 -11.03 -11.22
N ASN A 148 20.35 -12.04 -11.12
CA ASN A 148 20.19 -12.89 -9.94
C ASN A 148 20.91 -14.25 -10.11
N ASN A 149 21.76 -14.38 -11.13
CA ASN A 149 22.45 -15.61 -11.52
C ASN A 149 21.52 -16.77 -11.91
N ASN A 150 20.28 -16.49 -12.34
CA ASN A 150 19.43 -17.50 -12.96
C ASN A 150 19.84 -17.71 -14.41
N ILE A 151 19.85 -18.95 -14.85
CA ILE A 151 20.20 -19.32 -16.22
C ILE A 151 19.05 -18.94 -17.15
N LEU A 152 19.33 -18.01 -18.08
CA LEU A 152 18.44 -17.64 -19.17
C LEU A 152 18.55 -18.61 -20.34
N TYR A 153 19.76 -19.07 -20.65
CA TYR A 153 20.01 -20.00 -21.75
C TYR A 153 21.28 -20.82 -21.52
N ALA A 154 21.23 -22.10 -21.92
CA ALA A 154 22.39 -22.97 -22.01
C ALA A 154 22.30 -23.85 -23.26
N ASN A 155 23.43 -24.10 -23.94
CA ASN A 155 23.50 -24.94 -25.15
C ASN A 155 23.69 -26.44 -24.84
N PHE A 156 23.48 -26.87 -23.61
CA PHE A 156 23.62 -28.27 -23.20
C PHE A 156 22.46 -28.67 -22.29
N ASP A 157 22.14 -29.96 -22.29
CA ASP A 157 21.16 -30.50 -21.36
C ASP A 157 21.68 -30.38 -19.94
N ILE A 158 20.99 -29.58 -19.14
CA ILE A 158 21.15 -29.51 -17.70
C ILE A 158 20.37 -30.69 -17.14
N SER A 159 21.08 -31.78 -16.81
CA SER A 159 20.49 -32.99 -16.24
C SER A 159 19.80 -32.66 -14.90
N GLY A 160 18.46 -32.56 -14.93
CA GLY A 160 17.60 -32.09 -13.83
C GLY A 160 16.47 -31.14 -14.26
N ALA A 161 16.52 -30.64 -15.50
CA ALA A 161 15.63 -29.61 -16.03
C ALA A 161 14.27 -30.12 -16.56
N MET A 162 13.45 -30.77 -15.71
CA MET A 162 12.06 -31.04 -16.08
C MET A 162 11.00 -30.16 -15.41
N ASP A 163 11.30 -29.41 -14.32
CA ASP A 163 10.24 -28.62 -13.66
C ASP A 163 10.69 -27.36 -12.87
N ALA A 164 11.98 -27.03 -12.81
CA ALA A 164 12.44 -25.90 -12.01
C ALA A 164 12.42 -24.61 -12.84
N LYS A 165 11.41 -23.76 -12.61
CA LYS A 165 11.21 -22.46 -13.26
C LYS A 165 12.37 -21.45 -13.06
N ASN A 166 13.34 -21.76 -12.20
CA ASN A 166 14.55 -20.99 -11.94
C ASN A 166 15.71 -21.96 -11.67
N ILE A 167 16.63 -22.13 -12.62
CA ILE A 167 17.88 -22.89 -12.40
C ILE A 167 18.97 -21.86 -12.08
N HIS A 168 19.58 -21.96 -10.91
CA HIS A 168 20.63 -21.03 -10.50
C HIS A 168 21.99 -21.48 -11.05
N LEU A 169 22.91 -20.54 -11.30
CA LEU A 169 24.25 -20.84 -11.83
C LEU A 169 24.99 -21.88 -10.98
N LEU A 170 24.85 -21.81 -9.65
CA LEU A 170 25.46 -22.75 -8.71
C LEU A 170 24.87 -24.16 -8.76
N ASP A 171 23.69 -24.36 -9.34
CA ASP A 171 23.11 -25.69 -9.54
C ASP A 171 23.77 -26.42 -10.72
N VAL A 172 24.38 -25.67 -11.64
CA VAL A 172 25.05 -26.19 -12.84
C VAL A 172 26.57 -26.20 -12.69
N VAL A 173 27.10 -25.31 -11.84
CA VAL A 173 28.52 -25.16 -11.53
C VAL A 173 28.77 -25.78 -10.17
N ASP A 174 29.32 -27.00 -10.14
CA ASP A 174 29.69 -27.68 -8.90
C ASP A 174 30.66 -26.84 -8.05
N SER A 175 30.58 -26.96 -6.72
CA SER A 175 31.48 -26.27 -5.77
C SER A 175 32.97 -26.54 -5.99
N GLN A 176 33.31 -27.58 -6.75
CA GLN A 176 34.69 -27.91 -7.15
C GLN A 176 35.25 -27.01 -8.26
N GLN A 177 34.40 -26.23 -8.95
CA GLN A 177 34.78 -25.33 -10.03
C GLN A 177 35.13 -23.91 -9.51
N GLN A 178 35.94 -23.82 -8.44
CA GLN A 178 36.33 -22.55 -7.80
C GLN A 178 36.99 -21.56 -8.78
N SER A 179 37.71 -22.08 -9.78
CA SER A 179 38.33 -21.28 -10.84
C SER A 179 37.29 -20.49 -11.64
N LEU A 180 36.13 -21.08 -11.95
CA LEU A 180 35.06 -20.42 -12.69
C LEU A 180 34.42 -19.31 -11.86
N LEU A 181 34.08 -19.59 -10.60
CA LEU A 181 33.48 -18.60 -9.70
C LEU A 181 34.39 -17.38 -9.51
N ARG A 182 35.71 -17.59 -9.45
CA ARG A 182 36.69 -16.50 -9.39
C ARG A 182 36.71 -15.67 -10.67
N LEU A 183 36.60 -16.30 -11.85
CA LEU A 183 36.55 -15.59 -13.13
C LEU A 183 35.25 -14.79 -13.27
N VAL A 184 34.12 -15.35 -12.84
CA VAL A 184 32.83 -14.65 -12.78
C VAL A 184 32.91 -13.45 -11.83
N GLY A 185 33.50 -13.60 -10.64
CA GLY A 185 33.72 -12.49 -9.71
C GLY A 185 34.55 -11.36 -10.32
N ARG A 186 35.63 -11.70 -11.04
CA ARG A 186 36.43 -10.69 -11.77
C ARG A 186 35.68 -10.00 -12.90
N ALA A 187 34.77 -10.70 -13.57
CA ALA A 187 33.93 -10.11 -14.61
C ALA A 187 32.87 -9.16 -14.01
N PHE A 188 32.38 -9.42 -12.79
CA PHE A 188 31.53 -8.48 -12.06
C PHE A 188 32.30 -7.22 -11.62
N ASP A 189 33.56 -7.35 -11.21
CA ASP A 189 34.41 -6.22 -10.83
C ASP A 189 34.84 -5.35 -12.04
N ALA A 190 34.77 -5.89 -13.26
CA ALA A 190 35.15 -5.24 -14.51
C ALA A 190 34.06 -5.43 -15.60
N PRO A 191 32.92 -4.70 -15.51
CA PRO A 191 31.86 -4.78 -16.51
C PRO A 191 32.38 -4.41 -17.90
N GLU A 192 31.80 -5.04 -18.93
CA GLU A 192 32.14 -4.93 -20.36
C GLU A 192 33.52 -5.47 -20.77
N ALA A 193 34.38 -5.84 -19.82
CA ALA A 193 35.65 -6.50 -20.11
C ALA A 193 35.45 -8.00 -20.34
N VAL A 194 36.07 -8.53 -21.40
CA VAL A 194 36.16 -9.98 -21.62
C VAL A 194 37.27 -10.52 -20.73
N ILE A 195 36.90 -11.30 -19.73
CA ILE A 195 37.83 -12.00 -18.84
C ILE A 195 38.06 -13.41 -19.38
N GLU A 196 39.30 -13.70 -19.76
CA GLU A 196 39.71 -15.03 -20.22
C GLU A 196 40.41 -15.80 -19.09
N GLY A 197 40.19 -17.10 -19.01
CA GLY A 197 40.88 -17.98 -18.05
C GLY A 197 40.54 -19.44 -18.23
N GLU A 198 41.28 -20.32 -17.56
CA GLU A 198 41.03 -21.76 -17.61
C GLU A 198 40.00 -22.16 -16.54
N ALA A 199 39.00 -22.93 -16.94
CA ALA A 199 37.99 -23.48 -16.04
C ALA A 199 37.73 -24.96 -16.36
N VAL A 200 37.56 -25.76 -15.31
CA VAL A 200 37.15 -27.15 -15.45
C VAL A 200 35.64 -27.18 -15.55
N PHE A 201 35.10 -27.63 -16.68
CA PHE A 201 33.67 -27.81 -16.90
C PHE A 201 33.40 -29.25 -17.35
N LYS A 202 32.43 -29.92 -16.69
CA LYS A 202 32.14 -31.36 -16.89
C LYS A 202 33.37 -32.29 -16.82
N GLY A 203 34.33 -31.97 -15.95
CA GLY A 203 35.54 -32.77 -15.74
C GLY A 203 36.63 -32.59 -16.80
N VAL A 204 36.46 -31.67 -17.75
CA VAL A 204 37.44 -31.35 -18.80
C VAL A 204 37.95 -29.93 -18.59
N ASN A 205 39.27 -29.72 -18.76
CA ASN A 205 39.84 -28.37 -18.68
C ASN A 205 39.56 -27.62 -19.99
N MET A 206 38.83 -26.51 -19.91
CA MET A 206 38.38 -25.71 -21.04
C MET A 206 38.85 -24.27 -20.90
N ASP A 207 39.08 -23.61 -22.03
CA ASP A 207 39.30 -22.17 -22.06
C ASP A 207 37.96 -21.46 -21.90
N SER A 208 37.82 -20.67 -20.85
CA SER A 208 36.60 -19.93 -20.53
C SER A 208 36.76 -18.44 -20.83
N LYS A 209 35.74 -17.85 -21.44
CA LYS A 209 35.61 -16.42 -21.66
C LYS A 209 34.33 -15.95 -21.01
N ILE A 210 34.45 -14.97 -20.13
CA ILE A 210 33.32 -14.45 -19.35
C ILE A 210 33.22 -12.97 -19.64
N ILE A 211 32.03 -12.51 -20.01
CA ILE A 211 31.73 -11.10 -20.17
C ILE A 211 30.47 -10.79 -19.37
N HIS A 212 30.55 -9.77 -18.53
CA HIS A 212 29.41 -9.19 -17.84
C HIS A 212 29.04 -7.89 -18.55
N VAL A 213 27.80 -7.75 -19.00
CA VAL A 213 27.32 -6.59 -19.77
C VAL A 213 26.13 -5.97 -19.07
N GLY A 214 26.13 -4.65 -18.94
CA GLY A 214 25.04 -3.86 -18.38
C GLY A 214 25.18 -3.54 -16.89
N GLU A 215 24.35 -2.62 -16.42
CA GLU A 215 24.27 -2.21 -15.01
C GLU A 215 22.85 -2.45 -14.45
N GLY A 216 22.75 -2.97 -13.23
CA GLY A 216 21.47 -3.15 -12.54
C GLY A 216 20.60 -4.30 -13.07
N GLN A 217 19.29 -4.06 -13.26
CA GLN A 217 18.30 -5.09 -13.63
C GLN A 217 18.48 -5.68 -15.04
N ASN A 218 19.26 -5.03 -15.90
CA ASN A 218 19.55 -5.54 -17.25
C ASN A 218 20.94 -6.15 -17.36
N SER A 219 21.61 -6.38 -16.23
CA SER A 219 22.95 -7.00 -16.24
C SER A 219 22.86 -8.44 -16.72
N ARG A 220 23.74 -8.84 -17.63
CA ARG A 220 23.80 -10.18 -18.21
C ARG A 220 25.23 -10.67 -18.15
N THR A 221 25.43 -11.88 -17.65
CA THR A 221 26.75 -12.53 -17.70
C THR A 221 26.70 -13.67 -18.72
N LEU A 222 27.53 -13.56 -19.74
CA LEU A 222 27.75 -14.61 -20.73
C LEU A 222 29.03 -15.36 -20.37
N ILE A 223 28.92 -16.66 -20.22
CA ILE A 223 30.00 -17.58 -19.95
C ILE A 223 30.15 -18.49 -21.16
N TYR A 224 31.29 -18.42 -21.83
CA TYR A 224 31.63 -19.21 -23.00
C TYR A 224 32.77 -20.17 -22.66
N PHE A 225 32.67 -21.42 -23.09
CA PHE A 225 33.68 -22.45 -22.91
C PHE A 225 34.12 -22.99 -24.27
N ALA A 226 35.43 -22.98 -24.50
CA ALA A 226 36.07 -23.60 -25.64
C ALA A 226 36.93 -24.80 -25.22
N PRO A 227 36.87 -25.92 -25.96
CA PRO A 227 37.82 -27.00 -25.76
C PRO A 227 39.23 -26.51 -26.06
N LYS A 228 40.18 -26.87 -25.19
CA LYS A 228 41.61 -26.61 -25.43
C LYS A 228 42.04 -27.36 -26.69
N LYS A 229 42.57 -26.63 -27.68
CA LYS A 229 43.19 -27.22 -28.87
C LYS A 229 44.52 -27.88 -28.55
#